data_AF-A0A443ZRE5-F1
#
_entry.id   AF-A0A443ZRE5-F1
#
_cell.length_a   1.000
_cell.length_b   1.000
_cell.length_c   1.000
_cell.angle_alpha   90.00
_cell.angle_beta   90.00
_cell.angle_gamma   90.00
#
_symmetry.space_group_name_H-M   'P 1'
#
loop_
_entity.id
_entity.type
_entity.pdbx_description
1 polymer ?
#
loop_
_entity_poly.entity_id
_entity_poly.type
_entity_poly.pdbx_seq_one_letter_code
_entity_poly.pdbx_strand_id
1 'polypeptide(L)'
;MNVERRSLLKGMALGGIAGVALSSSGLSLANSVLGRHVPAQAASLALVSAEVASSAFVQGLQAGPAAPPLQIMPAALDLMTLQALQQRLGSGQPQRLIGLLDDASAALLIDLARSAGARVQWLGQHSSGAGRTHHRLLSAQTAHGCALQLGQQLHTCGQGFSLHEQRLHTLTPTLQLASARHGQASDQWAATLGYALSVLGSTDTGQAPLVASRPSTLTGTYVSFSIEV
;
A
#
# COMPACT_ATOMS: atom_id res chain seq x y z
N MET A 1 31.44 -46.71 -16.88
CA MET A 1 32.61 -45.85 -16.57
C MET A 1 32.93 -45.04 -17.82
N ASN A 2 33.41 -43.79 -17.64
CA ASN A 2 34.05 -42.90 -18.63
C ASN A 2 33.52 -42.83 -20.07
N VAL A 3 33.04 -41.65 -20.45
CA VAL A 3 33.34 -41.05 -21.77
C VAL A 3 33.96 -39.69 -21.52
N GLU A 4 35.28 -39.59 -21.68
CA GLU A 4 36.01 -38.33 -21.53
C GLU A 4 36.08 -37.55 -22.86
N ARG A 5 36.00 -36.23 -22.73
CA ARG A 5 36.62 -35.18 -23.57
C ARG A 5 36.41 -35.22 -25.10
N ARG A 6 35.85 -34.11 -25.59
CA ARG A 6 36.46 -33.34 -26.69
C ARG A 6 36.10 -31.87 -26.56
N SER A 7 37.12 -31.02 -26.39
CA SER A 7 36.98 -29.57 -26.50
C SER A 7 37.04 -29.14 -27.96
N LEU A 8 36.23 -28.15 -28.34
CA LEU A 8 36.42 -27.40 -29.58
C LEU A 8 36.37 -25.91 -29.28
N LEU A 9 37.56 -25.34 -29.08
CA LEU A 9 37.80 -23.91 -29.24
C LEU A 9 37.70 -23.55 -30.72
N LYS A 10 36.91 -22.53 -31.07
CA LYS A 10 37.10 -21.65 -32.24
C LYS A 10 36.13 -20.46 -32.19
N GLY A 11 36.66 -19.25 -32.04
CA GLY A 11 35.86 -18.03 -31.87
C GLY A 11 36.66 -16.79 -31.48
N MET A 12 37.75 -16.49 -32.20
CA MET A 12 38.30 -15.12 -32.26
C MET A 12 37.38 -14.28 -33.19
N ALA A 13 37.37 -12.94 -33.25
CA ALA A 13 38.27 -11.94 -32.67
C ALA A 13 37.59 -10.53 -32.61
N LEU A 14 38.13 -9.66 -31.73
CA LEU A 14 38.46 -8.23 -31.94
C LEU A 14 37.47 -7.26 -32.63
N GLY A 15 37.26 -6.10 -31.97
CA GLY A 15 36.79 -4.84 -32.58
C GLY A 15 35.50 -4.30 -31.94
N GLY A 16 35.47 -3.12 -31.29
CA GLY A 16 36.56 -2.19 -31.03
C GLY A 16 36.18 -1.15 -29.95
N ILE A 17 37.18 -0.42 -29.46
CA ILE A 17 37.05 0.63 -28.43
C ILE A 17 37.08 2.02 -29.08
N ALA A 18 35.94 2.71 -29.16
CA ALA A 18 35.84 4.18 -29.28
C ALA A 18 34.38 4.61 -29.13
N GLY A 19 34.11 5.70 -28.41
CA GLY A 19 32.77 6.31 -28.34
C GLY A 19 32.23 6.61 -26.94
N VAL A 20 33.02 7.27 -26.08
CA VAL A 20 32.46 7.89 -24.87
C VAL A 20 31.73 9.16 -25.27
N ALA A 21 30.44 9.03 -25.61
CA ALA A 21 29.52 10.16 -25.62
C ALA A 21 28.89 10.27 -24.23
N LEU A 22 29.24 11.32 -23.48
CA LEU A 22 28.48 11.67 -22.29
C LEU A 22 27.12 12.22 -22.74
N SER A 23 26.08 11.38 -22.73
CA SER A 23 24.70 11.83 -22.60
C SER A 23 24.12 11.33 -21.29
N SER A 24 23.58 12.28 -20.52
CA SER A 24 23.11 12.05 -19.16
C SER A 24 21.77 11.32 -19.11
N SER A 25 21.58 10.57 -18.02
CA SER A 25 20.29 10.19 -17.44
C SER A 25 19.52 9.03 -18.08
N GLY A 26 19.79 7.84 -17.53
CA GLY A 26 18.71 7.01 -16.99
C GLY A 26 17.85 6.24 -17.99
N LEU A 27 18.39 5.16 -18.54
CA LEU A 27 17.57 4.11 -19.14
C LEU A 27 16.57 3.58 -18.11
N SER A 28 15.28 3.81 -18.36
CA SER A 28 14.18 3.30 -17.55
C SER A 28 14.25 1.77 -17.47
N LEU A 29 14.09 1.22 -16.26
CA LEU A 29 14.26 -0.20 -15.98
C LEU A 29 13.21 -1.03 -16.72
N ALA A 30 13.67 -1.85 -17.67
CA ALA A 30 12.84 -2.86 -18.33
C ALA A 30 12.45 -3.95 -17.32
N ASN A 31 11.22 -3.87 -16.78
CA ASN A 31 10.68 -4.84 -15.83
C ASN A 31 9.31 -5.41 -16.26
N SER A 32 9.19 -5.80 -17.53
CA SER A 32 7.95 -6.34 -18.14
C SER A 32 8.08 -7.77 -18.70
N VAL A 33 9.25 -8.41 -18.58
CA VAL A 33 9.54 -9.63 -19.36
C VAL A 33 8.88 -10.92 -18.83
N LEU A 34 8.51 -11.00 -17.54
CA LEU A 34 7.90 -12.22 -16.95
C LEU A 34 6.72 -11.97 -15.99
N GLY A 35 5.90 -10.95 -16.27
CA GLY A 35 4.68 -10.74 -15.50
C GLY A 35 3.74 -9.76 -16.21
N ARG A 36 2.52 -10.21 -16.51
CA ARG A 36 1.46 -9.35 -17.07
C ARG A 36 1.02 -8.38 -15.97
N HIS A 37 1.64 -7.19 -15.92
CA HIS A 37 1.26 -6.15 -14.98
C HIS A 37 -0.13 -5.61 -15.36
N VAL A 38 -1.16 -6.16 -14.72
CA VAL A 38 -2.52 -5.61 -14.81
C VAL A 38 -2.48 -4.27 -14.08
N PRO A 39 -2.78 -3.14 -14.74
CA PRO A 39 -2.81 -1.84 -14.09
C PRO A 39 -3.83 -1.88 -12.95
N ALA A 40 -3.44 -1.45 -11.75
CA ALA A 40 -4.33 -1.53 -10.61
C ALA A 40 -5.61 -0.70 -10.85
N GLN A 41 -6.75 -1.35 -10.70
CA GLN A 41 -8.05 -0.68 -10.80
C GLN A 41 -8.12 0.43 -9.74
N ALA A 42 -8.56 1.63 -10.14
CA ALA A 42 -8.77 2.73 -9.20
C ALA A 42 -9.75 2.33 -8.09
N ALA A 43 -9.59 2.89 -6.89
CA ALA A 43 -10.55 2.68 -5.82
C ALA A 43 -11.93 3.21 -6.24
N SER A 44 -12.96 2.37 -6.09
CA SER A 44 -14.35 2.73 -6.40
C SER A 44 -15.17 3.02 -5.14
N LEU A 45 -14.61 2.73 -3.96
CA LEU A 45 -15.20 3.01 -2.66
C LEU A 45 -14.11 3.08 -1.59
N ALA A 46 -14.21 4.05 -0.68
CA ALA A 46 -13.41 4.11 0.53
C ALA A 46 -14.32 3.96 1.77
N LEU A 47 -13.96 3.06 2.68
CA LEU A 47 -14.70 2.75 3.90
C LEU A 47 -13.92 3.22 5.12
N VAL A 48 -14.53 4.07 5.96
CA VAL A 48 -13.87 4.71 7.11
C VAL A 48 -14.72 4.65 8.36
N SER A 49 -14.15 4.44 9.54
CA SER A 49 -14.89 4.58 10.80
C SER A 49 -15.26 6.05 11.04
N ALA A 50 -16.26 6.31 11.90
CA ALA A 50 -16.77 7.66 12.14
C ALA A 50 -15.69 8.67 12.60
N GLU A 51 -14.74 8.23 13.43
CA GLU A 51 -13.59 9.03 13.86
C GLU A 51 -12.61 9.31 12.69
N VAL A 52 -12.37 8.32 11.83
CA VAL A 52 -11.48 8.42 10.66
C VAL A 52 -12.06 9.35 9.60
N ALA A 53 -13.39 9.45 9.48
CA ALA A 53 -14.06 10.29 8.48
C ALA A 53 -13.66 11.79 8.54
N SER A 54 -13.28 12.29 9.72
CA SER A 54 -12.79 13.66 9.89
C SER A 54 -11.26 13.79 9.90
N SER A 55 -10.54 12.68 9.90
CA SER A 55 -9.08 12.60 10.09
C SER A 55 -8.27 12.98 8.84
N ALA A 56 -6.94 13.07 9.01
CA ALA A 56 -6.02 13.27 7.91
C ALA A 56 -6.04 12.15 6.84
N PHE A 57 -6.51 10.94 7.18
CA PHE A 57 -6.65 9.83 6.24
C PHE A 57 -7.48 10.22 5.01
N VAL A 58 -8.60 10.90 5.22
CA VAL A 58 -9.49 11.33 4.15
C VAL A 58 -8.84 12.39 3.25
N GLN A 59 -8.03 13.29 3.81
CA GLN A 59 -7.24 14.25 3.01
C GLN A 59 -6.19 13.53 2.15
N GLY A 60 -5.53 12.51 2.68
CA GLY A 60 -4.63 11.64 1.92
C GLY A 60 -5.31 10.93 0.75
N LEU A 61 -6.48 10.33 1.01
CA LEU A 61 -7.31 9.70 -0.02
C LEU A 61 -7.71 10.69 -1.13
N GLN A 62 -8.18 11.87 -0.74
CA GLN A 62 -8.67 12.92 -1.66
C GLN A 62 -7.56 13.56 -2.50
N ALA A 63 -6.30 13.50 -2.05
CA ALA A 63 -5.15 13.94 -2.83
C ALA A 63 -4.66 12.89 -3.86
N GLY A 64 -5.26 11.70 -3.89
CA GLY A 64 -5.01 10.71 -4.94
C GLY A 64 -5.55 11.17 -6.31
N PRO A 65 -4.96 10.69 -7.43
CA PRO A 65 -5.37 11.09 -8.78
C PRO A 65 -6.82 10.69 -9.13
N ALA A 66 -7.38 9.71 -8.43
CA ALA A 66 -8.79 9.36 -8.45
C ALA A 66 -9.28 9.17 -7.00
N ALA A 67 -9.93 10.19 -6.45
CA ALA A 67 -10.54 10.13 -5.13
C ALA A 67 -11.81 9.25 -5.18
N PRO A 68 -11.87 8.11 -4.46
CA PRO A 68 -13.09 7.29 -4.41
C PRO A 68 -14.22 8.01 -3.66
N PRO A 69 -15.49 7.66 -3.93
CA PRO A 69 -16.58 8.04 -3.04
C PRO A 69 -16.32 7.47 -1.63
N LEU A 70 -16.57 8.30 -0.62
CA LEU A 70 -16.39 7.95 0.79
C LEU A 70 -17.70 7.40 1.36
N GLN A 71 -17.63 6.26 2.04
CA GLN A 71 -18.71 5.72 2.85
C GLN A 71 -18.23 5.58 4.30
N ILE A 72 -18.93 6.23 5.21
CA ILE A 72 -18.65 6.15 6.64
C ILE A 72 -19.32 4.88 7.18
N MET A 73 -18.53 4.00 7.77
CA MET A 73 -18.98 2.83 8.52
C MET A 73 -19.52 3.31 9.88
N PRO A 74 -20.77 2.97 10.25
CA PRO A 74 -21.29 3.27 11.57
C PRO A 74 -20.48 2.54 12.65
N ALA A 75 -20.32 3.16 13.83
CA ALA A 75 -19.59 2.57 14.96
C ALA A 75 -20.21 1.26 15.50
N ALA A 76 -21.48 1.01 15.16
CA ALA A 76 -22.11 -0.31 15.29
C ALA A 76 -22.48 -0.79 13.88
N LEU A 77 -21.82 -1.85 13.41
CA LEU A 77 -22.15 -2.52 12.15
C LEU A 77 -23.57 -3.10 12.23
N ASP A 78 -24.53 -2.38 11.66
CA ASP A 78 -25.91 -2.85 11.56
C ASP A 78 -26.09 -3.86 10.40
N LEU A 79 -27.20 -4.60 10.47
CA LEU A 79 -27.51 -5.64 9.50
C LEU A 79 -27.66 -5.08 8.07
N MET A 80 -28.19 -3.87 7.93
CA MET A 80 -28.38 -3.22 6.62
C MET A 80 -27.04 -2.93 5.95
N THR A 81 -26.06 -2.45 6.71
CA THR A 81 -24.72 -2.12 6.20
C THR A 81 -23.94 -3.39 5.86
N LEU A 82 -24.05 -4.44 6.68
CA LEU A 82 -23.47 -5.75 6.39
C LEU A 82 -24.09 -6.38 5.13
N GLN A 83 -25.41 -6.29 4.94
CA GLN A 83 -26.08 -6.76 3.72
C GLN A 83 -25.67 -5.97 2.49
N ALA A 84 -25.58 -4.64 2.57
CA ALA A 84 -25.12 -3.81 1.46
C ALA A 84 -23.66 -4.13 1.05
N LEU A 85 -22.80 -4.41 2.03
CA LEU A 85 -21.43 -4.87 1.78
C LEU A 85 -21.41 -6.27 1.15
N GLN A 86 -22.19 -7.23 1.65
CA GLN A 86 -22.32 -8.57 1.07
C GLN A 86 -22.81 -8.54 -0.38
N GLN A 87 -23.86 -7.75 -0.67
CA GLN A 87 -24.39 -7.57 -2.03
C GLN A 87 -23.34 -6.96 -2.96
N ARG A 88 -22.56 -5.97 -2.48
CA ARG A 88 -21.46 -5.37 -3.23
C ARG A 88 -20.37 -6.40 -3.55
N LEU A 89 -19.87 -7.12 -2.54
CA LEU A 89 -18.86 -8.16 -2.69
C LEU A 89 -19.33 -9.31 -3.61
N GLY A 90 -20.61 -9.69 -3.53
CA GLY A 90 -21.21 -10.73 -4.37
C GLY A 90 -21.68 -10.28 -5.76
N SER A 91 -21.55 -9.00 -6.11
CA SER A 91 -22.11 -8.44 -7.35
C SER A 91 -21.41 -8.88 -8.64
N GLY A 92 -20.19 -9.44 -8.53
CA GLY A 92 -19.35 -9.79 -9.68
C GLY A 92 -18.86 -8.60 -10.51
N GLN A 93 -19.13 -7.37 -10.07
CA GLN A 93 -18.62 -6.15 -10.70
C GLN A 93 -17.17 -5.90 -10.23
N PRO A 94 -16.19 -5.84 -11.15
CA PRO A 94 -14.81 -5.57 -10.80
C PRO A 94 -14.70 -4.26 -10.03
N GLN A 95 -14.20 -4.31 -8.79
CA GLN A 95 -14.10 -3.11 -7.97
C GLN A 95 -12.99 -3.21 -6.91
N ARG A 96 -12.37 -2.06 -6.61
CA ARG A 96 -11.39 -1.93 -5.52
C ARG A 96 -11.98 -1.15 -4.35
N LEU A 97 -12.14 -1.82 -3.22
CA LEU A 97 -12.51 -1.22 -1.93
C LEU A 97 -11.24 -0.92 -1.16
N ILE A 98 -11.11 0.29 -0.63
CA ILE A 98 -10.03 0.65 0.31
C ILE A 98 -10.62 1.18 1.61
N GLY A 99 -9.84 1.25 2.68
CA GLY A 99 -10.37 1.77 3.94
C GLY A 99 -9.38 1.88 5.08
N LEU A 100 -9.87 2.48 6.17
CA LEU A 100 -9.24 2.53 7.49
C LEU A 100 -10.37 2.52 8.54
N LEU A 101 -10.51 1.41 9.25
CA LEU A 101 -11.54 1.18 10.26
C LEU A 101 -10.92 0.88 11.62
N ASP A 102 -11.75 0.80 12.66
CA ASP A 102 -11.38 0.16 13.92
C ASP A 102 -11.15 -1.36 13.73
N ASP A 103 -10.46 -1.99 14.69
CA ASP A 103 -10.09 -3.41 14.61
C ASP A 103 -11.31 -4.35 14.49
N ALA A 104 -12.44 -4.04 15.14
CA ALA A 104 -13.60 -4.92 15.18
C ALA A 104 -14.40 -4.87 13.86
N SER A 105 -14.65 -3.66 13.34
CA SER A 105 -15.33 -3.48 12.06
C SER A 105 -14.50 -4.03 10.91
N ALA A 106 -13.17 -3.86 10.96
CA ALA A 106 -12.27 -4.43 9.96
C ALA A 106 -12.26 -5.97 9.97
N ALA A 107 -12.25 -6.60 11.14
CA ALA A 107 -12.27 -8.06 11.24
C ALA A 107 -13.48 -8.66 10.51
N LEU A 108 -14.67 -8.10 10.75
CA LEU A 108 -15.91 -8.53 10.09
C LEU A 108 -15.90 -8.27 8.58
N LEU A 109 -15.44 -7.09 8.15
CA LEU A 109 -15.35 -6.75 6.72
C LEU A 109 -14.37 -7.66 5.96
N ILE A 110 -13.20 -7.94 6.56
CA ILE A 110 -12.17 -8.80 5.94
C ILE A 110 -12.66 -10.25 5.85
N ASP A 111 -13.36 -10.75 6.86
CA ASP A 111 -13.95 -12.09 6.82
C ASP A 111 -15.04 -12.21 5.74
N LEU A 112 -15.95 -11.23 5.66
CA LEU A 112 -16.95 -11.15 4.59
C LEU A 112 -16.31 -11.11 3.20
N ALA A 113 -15.32 -10.24 2.99
CA ALA A 113 -14.59 -10.14 1.73
C ALA A 113 -13.96 -11.48 1.33
N ARG A 114 -13.29 -12.17 2.28
CA ARG A 114 -12.70 -13.49 2.04
C ARG A 114 -13.76 -14.56 1.73
N SER A 115 -14.90 -14.55 2.43
CA SER A 115 -16.01 -15.49 2.18
C SER A 115 -16.63 -15.33 0.79
N ALA A 116 -16.64 -14.10 0.27
CA ALA A 116 -17.10 -13.77 -1.09
C ALA A 116 -16.05 -14.08 -2.18
N GLY A 117 -14.85 -14.57 -1.81
CA GLY A 117 -13.75 -14.85 -2.73
C GLY A 117 -12.93 -13.62 -3.14
N ALA A 118 -13.17 -12.45 -2.53
CA ALA A 118 -12.43 -11.23 -2.84
C ALA A 118 -10.96 -11.31 -2.38
N ARG A 119 -10.09 -10.63 -3.12
CA ARG A 119 -8.63 -10.68 -2.97
C ARG A 119 -8.14 -9.50 -2.13
N VAL A 120 -7.64 -9.79 -0.93
CA VAL A 120 -6.98 -8.77 -0.08
C VAL A 120 -5.58 -8.48 -0.63
N GLN A 121 -5.41 -7.32 -1.24
CA GLN A 121 -4.14 -6.86 -1.83
C GLN A 121 -3.24 -6.16 -0.79
N TRP A 122 -3.85 -5.55 0.21
CA TRP A 122 -3.19 -4.92 1.36
C TRP A 122 -4.01 -5.11 2.62
N LEU A 123 -3.34 -5.39 3.73
CA LEU A 123 -3.91 -5.35 5.08
C LEU A 123 -2.86 -4.75 6.02
N GLY A 124 -3.15 -3.62 6.64
CA GLY A 124 -2.24 -2.93 7.57
C GLY A 124 -2.88 -2.76 8.94
N GLN A 125 -2.23 -3.20 10.00
CA GLN A 125 -2.55 -2.85 11.38
C GLN A 125 -1.71 -1.63 11.79
N HIS A 126 -2.36 -0.61 12.34
CA HIS A 126 -1.75 0.65 12.71
C HIS A 126 -2.11 0.99 14.16
N SER A 127 -1.15 1.41 14.96
CA SER A 127 -1.41 1.98 16.28
C SER A 127 -0.71 3.34 16.42
N SER A 128 -1.44 4.33 16.93
CA SER A 128 -0.94 5.69 17.18
C SER A 128 -1.08 6.04 18.66
N GLY A 129 0.02 6.42 19.31
CA GLY A 129 0.04 6.74 20.74
C GLY A 129 1.40 7.25 21.22
N ALA A 130 1.42 8.05 22.29
CA ALA A 130 2.63 8.62 22.89
C ALA A 130 3.59 9.32 21.89
N GLY A 131 3.04 9.99 20.87
CA GLY A 131 3.80 10.68 19.82
C GLY A 131 4.45 9.76 18.78
N ARG A 132 4.18 8.44 18.82
CA ARG A 132 4.74 7.42 17.92
C ARG A 132 3.66 6.64 17.18
N THR A 133 4.05 6.06 16.05
CA THR A 133 3.20 5.16 15.27
C THR A 133 3.85 3.80 15.04
N HIS A 134 3.05 2.74 15.04
CA HIS A 134 3.49 1.40 14.69
C HIS A 134 2.61 0.85 13.56
N HIS A 135 3.22 0.31 12.52
CA HIS A 135 2.55 -0.19 11.32
C HIS A 135 3.03 -1.62 11.03
N ARG A 136 2.12 -2.59 11.02
CA ARG A 136 2.37 -3.96 10.56
C ARG A 136 1.55 -4.22 9.31
N LEU A 137 2.22 -4.57 8.21
CA LEU A 137 1.63 -4.65 6.88
C LEU A 137 1.75 -6.06 6.33
N LEU A 138 0.67 -6.53 5.71
CA LEU A 138 0.61 -7.69 4.84
C LEU A 138 0.29 -7.20 3.43
N SER A 139 1.18 -7.44 2.48
CA SER A 139 1.06 -6.96 1.10
C SER A 139 1.08 -8.12 0.10
N ALA A 140 0.21 -8.06 -0.90
CA ALA A 140 0.30 -8.88 -2.09
C ALA A 140 1.28 -8.26 -3.11
N GLN A 141 1.64 -9.01 -4.14
CA GLN A 141 2.55 -8.54 -5.21
C GLN A 141 2.04 -7.27 -5.94
N THR A 142 0.73 -7.04 -5.98
CA THR A 142 0.09 -5.84 -6.55
C THR A 142 0.37 -4.56 -5.75
N ALA A 143 0.61 -4.68 -4.43
CA ALA A 143 0.93 -3.58 -3.53
C ALA A 143 2.45 -3.42 -3.32
N HIS A 144 3.26 -3.99 -4.22
CA HIS A 144 4.71 -3.91 -4.15
C HIS A 144 5.20 -2.45 -4.16
N GLY A 145 6.11 -2.11 -3.25
CA GLY A 145 6.66 -0.75 -3.13
C GLY A 145 5.82 0.19 -2.26
N CYS A 146 4.49 -0.01 -2.13
CA CYS A 146 3.63 0.87 -1.33
C CYS A 146 4.07 0.97 0.15
N ALA A 147 4.54 -0.13 0.75
CA ALA A 147 5.08 -0.14 2.11
C ALA A 147 6.40 0.65 2.24
N LEU A 148 7.23 0.65 1.20
CA LEU A 148 8.47 1.43 1.16
C LEU A 148 8.18 2.92 0.99
N GLN A 149 7.26 3.28 0.10
CA GLN A 149 6.79 4.66 -0.10
C GLN A 149 6.15 5.22 1.19
N LEU A 150 5.30 4.44 1.86
CA LEU A 150 4.75 4.75 3.18
C LEU A 150 5.88 5.02 4.20
N GLY A 151 6.86 4.10 4.31
CA GLY A 151 7.98 4.26 5.23
C GLY A 151 8.89 5.46 4.93
N GLN A 152 9.12 5.78 3.66
CA GLN A 152 9.86 6.97 3.22
C GLN A 152 9.11 8.25 3.59
N GLN A 153 7.81 8.32 3.31
CA GLN A 153 7.00 9.48 3.66
C GLN A 153 6.93 9.66 5.19
N LEU A 154 6.67 8.60 5.96
CA LEU A 154 6.73 8.65 7.44
C LEU A 154 8.07 9.17 7.98
N HIS A 155 9.20 8.81 7.34
CA HIS A 155 10.51 9.33 7.70
C HIS A 155 10.67 10.83 7.43
N THR A 156 10.20 11.30 6.27
CA THR A 156 10.18 12.74 5.91
C THR A 156 9.36 13.56 6.91
N CYS A 157 8.24 13.02 7.39
CA CYS A 157 7.35 13.69 8.34
C CYS A 157 7.95 13.87 9.76
N GLY A 158 9.10 13.24 10.05
CA GLY A 158 9.88 13.50 11.25
C GLY A 158 9.37 12.91 12.57
N GLN A 159 8.17 12.31 12.57
CA GLN A 159 7.65 11.56 13.72
C GLN A 159 8.44 10.26 13.95
N GLY A 160 8.42 9.75 15.19
CA GLY A 160 8.94 8.42 15.50
C GLY A 160 7.97 7.34 15.03
N PHE A 161 8.46 6.36 14.27
CA PHE A 161 7.63 5.27 13.74
C PHE A 161 8.37 3.93 13.73
N SER A 162 7.61 2.83 13.65
CA SER A 162 8.12 1.53 13.18
C SER A 162 7.19 0.93 12.14
N LEU A 163 7.73 0.46 11.03
CA LEU A 163 7.01 -0.20 9.95
C LEU A 163 7.62 -1.59 9.72
N HIS A 164 6.77 -2.61 9.66
CA HIS A 164 7.14 -3.98 9.30
C HIS A 164 6.18 -4.53 8.24
N GLU A 165 6.70 -4.89 7.07
CA GLU A 165 5.96 -5.51 5.96
C GLU A 165 6.33 -6.99 5.82
N GLN A 166 5.32 -7.85 5.72
CA GLN A 166 5.45 -9.22 5.25
C GLN A 166 4.72 -9.38 3.92
N ARG A 167 5.46 -9.82 2.89
CA ARG A 167 4.96 -9.98 1.53
C ARG A 167 4.42 -11.38 1.32
N LEU A 168 3.15 -11.49 0.96
CA LEU A 168 2.48 -12.76 0.70
C LEU A 168 2.95 -13.37 -0.62
N HIS A 169 3.19 -14.68 -0.64
CA HIS A 169 3.53 -15.47 -1.83
C HIS A 169 4.80 -15.03 -2.59
N THR A 170 5.75 -14.36 -1.93
CA THR A 170 7.06 -14.01 -2.52
C THR A 170 8.21 -14.50 -1.66
N LEU A 171 9.36 -14.77 -2.29
CA LEU A 171 10.64 -15.03 -1.62
C LEU A 171 11.38 -13.72 -1.23
N THR A 172 10.77 -12.56 -1.46
CA THR A 172 11.37 -11.26 -1.16
C THR A 172 11.43 -11.06 0.36
N PRO A 173 12.55 -10.58 0.94
CA PRO A 173 12.65 -10.35 2.38
C PRO A 173 11.59 -9.37 2.88
N THR A 174 11.24 -9.51 4.16
CA THR A 174 10.40 -8.56 4.89
C THR A 174 11.06 -7.18 4.92
N LEU A 175 10.27 -6.12 4.72
CA LEU A 175 10.76 -4.75 4.87
C LEU A 175 10.57 -4.32 6.33
N GLN A 176 11.64 -3.89 6.99
CA GLN A 176 11.59 -3.32 8.32
C GLN A 176 12.23 -1.93 8.31
N LEU A 177 11.49 -0.92 8.75
CA LEU A 177 11.93 0.48 8.82
C LEU A 177 11.55 1.05 10.19
N ALA A 178 12.40 1.90 10.76
CA ALA A 178 12.09 2.57 12.02
C ALA A 178 12.76 3.95 12.11
N SER A 179 12.15 4.84 12.87
CA SER A 179 12.66 6.16 13.23
C SER A 179 12.42 6.38 14.73
N ALA A 180 13.48 6.74 15.46
CA ALA A 180 13.40 7.06 16.88
C ALA A 180 13.26 8.57 17.17
N ARG A 181 12.91 9.38 16.15
CA ARG A 181 12.76 10.83 16.29
C ARG A 181 11.66 11.18 17.29
N HIS A 182 11.91 12.24 18.07
CA HIS A 182 10.95 12.81 19.02
C HIS A 182 10.35 14.07 18.40
N GLY A 183 9.39 13.88 17.50
CA GLY A 183 8.52 14.94 16.99
C GLY A 183 7.25 15.06 17.83
N GLN A 184 6.50 16.15 17.66
CA GLN A 184 5.13 16.19 18.20
C GLN A 184 4.23 15.16 17.50
N ALA A 185 3.17 14.74 18.19
CA ALA A 185 2.16 13.87 17.60
C ALA A 185 1.55 14.54 16.37
N SER A 186 1.59 13.86 15.23
CA SER A 186 1.14 14.38 13.95
C SER A 186 0.19 13.39 13.29
N ASP A 187 -0.88 13.91 12.70
CA ASP A 187 -1.85 13.13 11.92
C ASP A 187 -1.34 12.79 10.52
N GLN A 188 -0.14 13.26 10.17
CA GLN A 188 0.46 13.07 8.86
C GLN A 188 0.62 11.60 8.46
N TRP A 189 0.81 10.68 9.43
CA TRP A 189 0.85 9.24 9.14
C TRP A 189 -0.44 8.75 8.46
N ALA A 190 -1.58 9.31 8.85
CA ALA A 190 -2.88 8.91 8.32
C ALA A 190 -3.08 9.47 6.91
N ALA A 191 -2.70 10.72 6.64
CA ALA A 191 -2.69 11.27 5.27
C ALA A 191 -1.74 10.48 4.35
N THR A 192 -0.54 10.16 4.83
CA THR A 192 0.43 9.32 4.11
C THR A 192 -0.17 7.95 3.77
N LEU A 193 -0.86 7.31 4.71
CA LEU A 193 -1.54 6.03 4.49
C LEU A 193 -2.71 6.14 3.51
N GLY A 194 -3.55 7.17 3.62
CA GLY A 194 -4.69 7.41 2.73
C GLY A 194 -4.24 7.62 1.28
N TYR A 195 -3.18 8.42 1.09
CA TYR A 195 -2.58 8.61 -0.24
C TYR A 195 -1.96 7.31 -0.77
N ALA A 196 -1.20 6.57 0.04
CA ALA A 196 -0.62 5.29 -0.37
C ALA A 196 -1.67 4.25 -0.81
N LEU A 197 -2.88 4.27 -0.21
CA LEU A 197 -3.99 3.41 -0.61
C LEU A 197 -4.76 3.89 -1.84
N SER A 198 -4.81 5.21 -2.11
CA SER A 198 -5.42 5.72 -3.34
C SER A 198 -4.54 5.42 -4.56
N VAL A 199 -3.22 5.54 -4.43
CA VAL A 199 -2.25 5.23 -5.50
C VAL A 199 -1.81 3.75 -5.57
N LEU A 200 -2.35 2.88 -4.70
CA LEU A 200 -1.92 1.48 -4.60
C LEU A 200 -1.93 0.76 -5.96
N GLY A 201 -0.79 0.14 -6.29
CA GLY A 201 -0.57 -0.61 -7.53
C GLY A 201 -0.50 0.24 -8.80
N SER A 202 -0.44 1.56 -8.67
CA SER A 202 -0.06 2.46 -9.77
C SER A 202 1.46 2.71 -9.76
N THR A 203 1.96 3.40 -10.79
CA THR A 203 3.34 3.88 -10.85
C THR A 203 3.53 5.28 -10.24
N ASP A 204 2.54 5.80 -9.50
CA ASP A 204 2.61 7.15 -8.91
C ASP A 204 3.54 7.18 -7.69
N THR A 205 4.67 7.89 -7.85
CA THR A 205 5.69 8.11 -6.81
C THR A 205 5.50 9.43 -6.06
N GLY A 206 4.33 10.07 -6.18
CA GLY A 206 3.99 11.30 -5.48
C GLY A 206 3.96 11.15 -3.96
N GLN A 207 3.65 12.28 -3.30
CA GLN A 207 3.66 12.39 -1.84
C GLN A 207 2.31 12.87 -1.32
N ALA A 208 1.92 12.35 -0.16
CA ALA A 208 0.73 12.84 0.54
C ALA A 208 0.86 14.34 0.87
N PRO A 209 -0.25 15.09 0.87
CA PRO A 209 -0.25 16.50 1.25
C PRO A 209 0.19 16.66 2.71
N LEU A 210 0.85 17.79 3.00
CA LEU A 210 1.12 18.18 4.38
C LEU A 210 -0.19 18.56 5.09
N VAL A 211 -0.44 17.91 6.22
CA VAL A 211 -1.61 18.14 7.05
C VAL A 211 -1.41 19.40 7.86
N ALA A 212 -2.23 20.43 7.60
CA ALA A 212 -2.29 21.62 8.45
C ALA A 212 -2.74 21.23 9.87
N SER A 213 -2.18 21.90 10.90
CA SER A 213 -2.35 21.56 12.31
C SER A 213 -3.81 21.30 12.71
N ARG A 214 -4.07 20.09 13.21
CA ARG A 214 -5.41 19.59 13.55
C ARG A 214 -5.71 19.74 15.03
N PRO A 215 -7.00 19.96 15.40
CA PRO A 215 -7.40 19.89 16.81
C PRO A 215 -7.47 18.45 17.35
N SER A 216 -7.65 17.44 16.48
CA SER A 216 -7.68 16.03 16.85
C SER A 216 -6.69 15.22 16.00
N THR A 217 -5.91 14.38 16.66
CA THR A 217 -5.07 13.35 16.01
C THR A 217 -5.73 11.99 16.22
N LEU A 218 -5.64 11.09 15.22
CA LEU A 218 -6.02 9.70 15.38
C LEU A 218 -5.07 9.02 16.38
N THR A 219 -5.65 8.52 17.47
CA THR A 219 -4.97 7.80 18.55
C THR A 219 -5.77 6.56 18.90
N GLY A 220 -5.11 5.41 18.99
CA GLY A 220 -5.78 4.11 19.09
C GLY A 220 -5.24 3.12 18.07
N THR A 221 -6.00 2.06 17.80
CA THR A 221 -5.69 1.01 16.83
C THR A 221 -6.66 1.03 15.66
N TYR A 222 -6.12 0.88 14.45
CA TYR A 222 -6.86 0.95 13.19
C TYR A 222 -6.34 -0.08 12.21
N VAL A 223 -7.24 -0.64 11.40
CA VAL A 223 -6.89 -1.54 10.30
C VAL A 223 -7.20 -0.87 8.97
N SER A 224 -6.19 -0.80 8.11
CA SER A 224 -6.36 -0.39 6.73
C SER A 224 -6.34 -1.58 5.77
N PHE A 225 -7.03 -1.44 4.65
CA PHE A 225 -7.10 -2.50 3.65
C PHE A 225 -7.18 -1.96 2.21
N SER A 226 -6.82 -2.84 1.28
CA SER A 226 -7.21 -2.74 -0.13
C SER A 226 -7.66 -4.12 -0.59
N ILE A 227 -8.90 -4.19 -1.07
CA ILE A 227 -9.59 -5.41 -1.48
C ILE A 227 -10.02 -5.24 -2.92
N GLU A 228 -9.70 -6.21 -3.75
CA GLU A 228 -10.17 -6.34 -5.13
C GLU A 228 -11.24 -7.43 -5.16
N VAL A 229 -12.39 -7.12 -5.76
CA VAL A 229 -13.53 -8.04 -5.99
C VAL A 229 -13.60 -8.34 -7.48
#